data_AF-A0A6L7MGI3-F1
#
_entry.id   AF-A0A6L7MGI3-F1
#
_cell.length_a   1.000
_cell.length_b   1.000
_cell.length_c   1.000
_cell.angle_alpha   90.00
_cell.angle_beta   90.00
_cell.angle_gamma   90.00
#
_symmetry.space_group_name_H-M   'P 1'
#
loop_
_entity.id
_entity.type
_entity.pdbx_description
1 polymer ?
#
loop_
_entity_poly.entity_id
_entity_poly.type
_entity_poly.pdbx_seq_one_letter_code
_entity_poly.pdbx_strand_id
1 'polypeptide(L)'
;MGQFVHLHLHTEYSLVDSIVRIPELMEAVRAQGMASVTLTDVNNLFALVKFYQAAMRCGIKPIIGLEARVSGLSPDEPDSSLVFLCKNKAGYGALSRILTRAYLESEHVSGPVLQRDWLVEAGADLIVLSGARDGDVGKALLAGDKRLAEAHVDFWASHITDGYYIELQRPGETRRSSTSAR
;
A
#
# COMPACT_ATOMS: atom_id res chain seq x y z
N MET A 1 25.80 -3.22 8.65
CA MET A 1 24.52 -3.51 9.33
C MET A 1 23.40 -3.05 8.42
N GLY A 2 22.53 -3.96 7.98
CA GLY A 2 21.39 -3.60 7.13
C GLY A 2 20.40 -2.78 7.95
N GLN A 3 20.25 -1.49 7.62
CA GLN A 3 19.21 -0.67 8.20
C GLN A 3 17.86 -1.14 7.62
N PHE A 4 16.94 -1.53 8.49
CA PHE A 4 15.59 -1.90 8.12
C PHE A 4 14.67 -0.68 8.21
N VAL A 5 13.70 -0.59 7.30
CA VAL A 5 12.71 0.48 7.23
C VAL A 5 11.36 -0.15 6.93
N HIS A 6 10.33 0.21 7.70
CA HIS A 6 8.95 -0.18 7.40
C HIS A 6 8.44 0.61 6.18
N LEU A 7 8.07 -0.09 5.12
CA LEU A 7 7.49 0.48 3.88
C LEU A 7 5.98 0.30 3.76
N HIS A 8 5.39 -0.49 4.65
CA HIS A 8 3.95 -0.73 4.73
C HIS A 8 3.55 -0.57 6.21
N LEU A 9 2.88 0.54 6.52
CA LEU A 9 2.49 0.91 7.87
C LEU A 9 1.24 1.81 7.87
N HIS A 10 0.27 1.44 8.69
CA HIS A 10 -0.97 2.19 8.91
C HIS A 10 -0.90 2.98 10.20
N THR A 11 -1.29 4.24 10.13
CA THR A 11 -1.47 5.12 11.27
C THR A 11 -2.92 5.12 11.74
N GLU A 12 -3.19 5.82 12.84
CA GLU A 12 -4.51 6.17 13.37
C GLU A 12 -5.49 6.78 12.34
N TYR A 13 -5.01 7.20 11.15
CA TYR A 13 -5.86 7.71 10.05
C TYR A 13 -6.32 6.60 9.08
N SER A 14 -5.84 5.37 9.24
CA SER A 14 -6.49 4.18 8.70
C SER A 14 -7.66 3.80 9.60
N LEU A 15 -8.78 4.51 9.42
CA LEU A 15 -9.92 4.58 10.36
C LEU A 15 -10.47 3.24 10.86
N VAL A 16 -10.34 2.18 10.07
CA VAL A 16 -10.87 0.84 10.37
C VAL A 16 -9.79 -0.12 10.89
N ASP A 17 -8.53 0.09 10.51
CA ASP A 17 -7.50 -0.96 10.55
C ASP A 17 -6.33 -0.68 11.51
N SER A 18 -6.15 0.56 11.98
CA SER A 18 -5.00 0.88 12.84
C SER A 18 -5.31 1.84 13.97
N ILE A 19 -4.57 1.65 15.07
CA ILE A 19 -4.56 2.49 16.27
C ILE A 19 -3.17 3.13 16.50
N VAL A 20 -2.24 2.99 15.56
CA VAL A 20 -0.85 3.46 15.71
C VAL A 20 -0.81 4.98 15.59
N ARG A 21 -0.55 5.62 16.71
CA ARG A 21 -0.54 7.08 16.79
C ARG A 21 0.78 7.67 16.29
N ILE A 22 0.71 8.78 15.55
CA ILE A 22 1.89 9.36 14.88
C ILE A 22 3.01 9.72 15.87
N PRO A 23 2.76 10.40 17.02
CA PRO A 23 3.83 10.71 17.97
C PRO A 23 4.55 9.45 18.49
N GLU A 24 3.79 8.45 18.92
CA GLU A 24 4.27 7.19 19.46
C GLU A 24 5.05 6.39 18.39
N LEU A 25 4.60 6.44 17.14
CA LEU A 25 5.33 5.89 15.99
C LEU A 25 6.71 6.53 15.84
N MET A 26 6.80 7.86 15.87
CA MET A 26 8.09 8.56 15.72
C MET A 26 9.05 8.23 16.86
N GLU A 27 8.54 8.09 18.09
CA GLU A 27 9.34 7.66 19.23
C GLU A 27 9.90 6.25 19.04
N ALA A 28 9.07 5.31 18.58
CA ALA A 28 9.49 3.93 18.30
C ALA A 28 10.54 3.85 17.19
N VAL A 29 10.34 4.58 16.08
CA VAL A 29 11.28 4.65 14.95
C VAL A 29 12.63 5.22 15.40
N ARG A 30 12.62 6.28 16.21
CA ARG A 30 13.84 6.87 16.79
C ARG A 30 14.53 5.91 17.75
N ALA A 31 13.78 5.25 18.63
CA ALA A 31 14.34 4.29 19.60
C ALA A 31 15.04 3.10 18.91
N GLN A 32 14.55 2.70 17.73
CA GLN A 32 15.14 1.65 16.91
C GLN A 32 16.25 2.14 15.96
N GLY A 33 16.58 3.44 15.97
CA GLY A 33 17.65 4.01 15.14
C GLY A 33 17.37 3.95 13.64
N MET A 34 16.10 3.92 13.23
CA MET A 34 15.73 3.91 11.81
C MET A 34 15.82 5.34 11.23
N ALA A 35 16.38 5.46 10.03
CA ALA A 35 16.56 6.76 9.37
C ALA A 35 15.29 7.28 8.68
N SER A 36 14.31 6.40 8.43
CA SER A 36 13.09 6.74 7.70
C SER A 36 11.88 5.98 8.20
N VAL A 37 10.70 6.52 7.90
CA VAL A 37 9.39 5.95 8.22
C VAL A 37 8.42 6.21 7.08
N THR A 38 7.52 5.27 6.84
CA THR A 38 6.56 5.34 5.73
C THR A 38 5.15 5.56 6.22
N LEU A 39 4.40 6.36 5.47
CA LEU A 39 2.95 6.53 5.61
C LEU A 39 2.27 5.80 4.45
N THR A 40 1.48 4.78 4.72
CA THR A 40 0.67 4.07 3.71
C THR A 40 -0.74 3.83 4.20
N ASP A 41 -1.42 4.86 4.73
CA ASP A 41 -2.79 4.68 5.22
C ASP A 41 -3.75 4.16 4.14
N VAL A 42 -4.76 3.41 4.56
CA VAL A 42 -5.71 2.75 3.66
C VAL A 42 -6.60 3.77 2.97
N ASN A 43 -6.50 3.84 1.64
CA ASN A 43 -7.29 4.69 0.75
C ASN A 43 -7.27 6.17 1.13
N ASN A 44 -6.25 6.68 1.83
CA ASN A 44 -6.21 8.09 2.19
C ASN A 44 -4.80 8.63 2.43
N LEU A 45 -4.71 9.96 2.41
CA LEU A 45 -3.50 10.73 2.73
C LEU A 45 -3.78 11.79 3.80
N PHE A 46 -4.78 11.56 4.66
CA PHE A 46 -5.25 12.58 5.62
C PHE A 46 -4.20 12.92 6.67
N ALA A 47 -3.40 11.92 7.05
CA ALA A 47 -2.30 12.07 8.00
C ALA A 47 -1.11 12.88 7.46
N LEU A 48 -1.02 13.11 6.15
CA LEU A 48 0.21 13.52 5.45
C LEU A 48 0.93 14.68 6.13
N VAL A 49 0.24 15.81 6.34
CA VAL A 49 0.85 17.03 6.89
C VAL A 49 1.35 16.78 8.32
N LYS A 50 0.53 16.12 9.15
CA LYS A 50 0.85 15.83 10.55
C LYS A 50 2.02 14.84 10.66
N PHE A 51 1.99 13.78 9.85
CA PHE A 51 3.04 12.77 9.75
C PHE A 51 4.36 13.38 9.29
N TYR A 52 4.35 14.14 8.19
CA TYR A 52 5.53 14.76 7.63
C TYR A 52 6.19 15.71 8.64
N GLN A 53 5.42 16.60 9.26
CA GLN A 53 5.95 17.52 10.26
C GLN A 53 6.50 16.78 11.48
N ALA A 54 5.85 15.71 11.93
CA ALA A 54 6.34 14.91 13.07
C ALA A 54 7.66 14.20 12.75
N ALA A 55 7.76 13.55 11.60
CA ALA A 55 8.97 12.88 11.15
C ALA A 55 10.14 13.88 11.04
N MET A 56 9.91 15.03 10.39
CA MET A 56 10.93 16.07 10.22
C MET A 56 11.43 16.64 11.56
N ARG A 57 10.54 16.86 12.54
CA ARG A 57 10.94 17.31 13.90
C ARG A 57 11.83 16.29 14.62
N CYS A 58 11.71 15.02 14.29
CA CYS A 58 12.52 13.95 14.86
C CYS A 58 13.78 13.63 14.03
N GLY A 59 14.04 14.36 12.93
CA GLY A 59 15.15 14.07 12.03
C GLY A 59 15.00 12.76 11.24
N ILE A 60 13.77 12.26 11.11
CA ILE A 60 13.44 11.03 10.39
C ILE A 60 12.94 11.39 9.00
N LYS A 61 13.45 10.73 7.96
CA LYS A 61 12.98 10.94 6.58
C LYS A 61 11.59 10.30 6.38
N PRO A 62 10.54 11.08 6.06
CA PRO A 62 9.24 10.51 5.71
C PRO A 62 9.24 9.96 4.27
N ILE A 63 8.62 8.80 4.08
CA ILE A 63 8.26 8.22 2.77
C ILE A 63 6.74 8.25 2.68
N ILE A 64 6.22 8.78 1.57
CA ILE A 64 4.79 9.03 1.41
C ILE A 64 4.20 8.05 0.40
N GLY A 65 3.07 7.46 0.78
CA GLY A 65 2.33 6.53 -0.03
C GLY A 65 0.93 6.28 0.54
N LEU A 66 0.26 5.26 0.01
CA LEU A 66 -1.00 4.74 0.54
C LEU A 66 -1.12 3.26 0.19
N GLU A 67 -1.85 2.51 1.02
CA GLU A 67 -2.43 1.24 0.57
C GLU A 67 -3.75 1.55 -0.15
N ALA A 68 -3.95 1.02 -1.34
CA ALA A 68 -5.19 1.19 -2.10
C ALA A 68 -5.76 -0.14 -2.55
N ARG A 69 -7.09 -0.17 -2.62
CA ARG A 69 -7.78 -1.21 -3.37
C ARG A 69 -7.75 -0.89 -4.86
N VAL A 70 -7.44 -1.88 -5.66
CA VAL A 70 -7.26 -1.79 -7.11
C VAL A 70 -8.12 -2.84 -7.78
N SER A 71 -8.77 -2.47 -8.87
CA SER A 71 -9.55 -3.41 -9.68
C SER A 71 -8.68 -4.52 -10.29
N GLY A 72 -9.32 -5.67 -10.51
CA GLY A 72 -8.70 -6.82 -11.19
C GLY A 72 -8.38 -6.55 -12.66
N LEU A 73 -7.78 -7.53 -13.34
CA LEU A 73 -7.50 -7.47 -14.79
C LEU A 73 -8.76 -7.66 -15.63
N SER A 74 -9.77 -8.33 -15.07
CA SER A 74 -11.09 -8.47 -15.68
C SER A 74 -12.20 -8.03 -14.70
N PRO A 75 -13.40 -7.67 -15.20
CA PRO A 75 -14.52 -7.29 -14.33
C PRO A 75 -14.98 -8.38 -13.36
N ASP A 76 -14.70 -9.65 -13.67
CA ASP A 76 -15.07 -10.81 -12.84
C ASP A 76 -14.05 -11.09 -11.73
N GLU A 77 -12.89 -10.44 -11.76
CA GLU A 77 -11.83 -10.64 -10.78
C GLU A 77 -12.03 -9.70 -9.58
N PRO A 78 -11.89 -10.21 -8.34
CA PRO A 78 -12.05 -9.38 -7.14
C PRO A 78 -10.97 -8.30 -7.02
N ASP A 79 -11.34 -7.18 -6.42
CA ASP A 79 -10.38 -6.13 -6.07
C ASP A 79 -9.26 -6.65 -5.15
N SER A 80 -8.10 -6.02 -5.26
CA SER A 80 -6.89 -6.39 -4.53
C SER A 80 -6.26 -5.18 -3.85
N SER A 81 -5.55 -5.41 -2.74
CA SER A 81 -4.84 -4.35 -2.02
C SER A 81 -3.40 -4.27 -2.50
N LEU A 82 -2.95 -3.09 -2.90
CA LEU A 82 -1.55 -2.82 -3.24
C LEU A 82 -1.04 -1.58 -2.50
N VAL A 83 0.27 -1.53 -2.28
CA VAL A 83 0.92 -0.39 -1.62
C VAL A 83 1.63 0.46 -2.66
N PHE A 84 1.32 1.75 -2.68
CA PHE A 84 1.90 2.72 -3.61
C PHE A 84 2.76 3.72 -2.85
N LEU A 85 4.03 3.86 -3.21
CA LEU A 85 4.96 4.85 -2.65
C LEU A 85 5.37 5.86 -3.72
N CYS A 86 5.41 7.14 -3.33
CA CYS A 86 5.78 8.21 -4.24
C CYS A 86 7.31 8.33 -4.35
N LYS A 87 7.88 8.18 -5.55
CA LYS A 87 9.32 8.42 -5.78
C LYS A 87 9.66 9.91 -5.67
N ASN A 88 8.73 10.76 -6.07
CA ASN A 88 8.93 12.20 -6.18
C ASN A 88 7.59 12.97 -6.08
N LYS A 89 7.66 14.29 -6.25
CA LYS A 89 6.49 15.18 -6.19
C LYS A 89 5.47 14.94 -7.32
N ALA A 90 5.93 14.53 -8.51
CA ALA A 90 5.04 14.20 -9.62
C ALA A 90 4.21 12.95 -9.28
N GLY A 91 4.84 11.92 -8.73
CA GLY A 91 4.19 10.70 -8.24
C GLY A 91 3.15 11.00 -7.16
N TYR A 92 3.48 11.87 -6.18
CA TYR A 92 2.50 12.33 -5.19
C TYR A 92 1.30 13.05 -5.82
N GLY A 93 1.56 13.94 -6.79
CA GLY A 93 0.50 14.64 -7.50
C GLY A 93 -0.39 13.71 -8.31
N ALA A 94 0.19 12.72 -8.99
CA ALA A 94 -0.54 11.71 -9.75
C ALA A 94 -1.39 10.82 -8.82
N LEU A 95 -0.78 10.25 -7.78
CA LEU A 95 -1.45 9.39 -6.81
C LEU A 95 -2.61 10.12 -6.11
N SER A 96 -2.43 11.39 -5.73
CA SER A 96 -3.49 12.21 -5.14
C SER A 96 -4.67 12.43 -6.09
N ARG A 97 -4.41 12.69 -7.38
CA ARG A 97 -5.48 12.84 -8.40
C ARG A 97 -6.21 11.52 -8.61
N ILE A 98 -5.49 10.42 -8.73
CA ILE A 98 -6.04 9.07 -8.91
C ILE A 98 -6.93 8.71 -7.72
N LEU A 99 -6.46 8.96 -6.49
CA LEU A 99 -7.25 8.73 -5.28
C LEU A 99 -8.51 9.60 -5.25
N THR A 100 -8.39 10.89 -5.58
CA THR A 100 -9.54 11.80 -5.65
C THR A 100 -10.57 11.30 -6.66
N ARG A 101 -10.11 10.87 -7.84
CA ARG A 101 -10.95 10.27 -8.87
C ARG A 101 -11.66 9.02 -8.35
N ALA A 102 -10.96 8.13 -7.65
CA ALA A 102 -11.56 6.94 -7.06
C ALA A 102 -12.65 7.27 -6.01
N TYR A 103 -12.50 8.35 -5.23
CA TYR A 103 -13.55 8.81 -4.31
C TYR A 103 -14.79 9.38 -5.03
N LEU A 104 -14.62 9.94 -6.22
CA LEU A 104 -15.72 10.55 -6.99
C LEU A 104 -16.43 9.55 -7.89
N GLU A 105 -15.69 8.59 -8.46
CA GLU A 105 -16.19 7.66 -9.49
C GLU A 105 -16.49 6.25 -8.94
N SER A 106 -16.00 5.88 -7.77
CA SER A 106 -16.26 4.54 -7.23
C SER A 106 -17.71 4.41 -6.74
N GLU A 107 -18.44 3.47 -7.33
CA GLU A 107 -19.78 3.07 -6.87
C GLU A 107 -19.73 2.06 -5.70
N HIS A 108 -18.52 1.68 -5.25
CA HIS A 108 -18.35 0.68 -4.21
C HIS A 108 -18.72 1.21 -2.81
N VAL A 109 -19.68 0.54 -2.17
CA VAL A 109 -20.12 0.84 -0.79
C VAL A 109 -18.96 0.72 0.22
N SER A 110 -18.00 -0.16 -0.05
CA SER A 110 -16.86 -0.45 0.82
C SER A 110 -15.69 0.52 0.69
N GLY A 111 -15.84 1.60 -0.09
CA GLY A 111 -14.86 2.69 -0.22
C GLY A 111 -14.37 2.90 -1.66
N PRO A 112 -13.36 3.76 -1.88
CA PRO A 112 -12.79 3.98 -3.21
C PRO A 112 -12.06 2.73 -3.71
N VAL A 113 -12.10 2.54 -5.03
CA VAL A 113 -11.33 1.52 -5.77
C VAL A 113 -10.62 2.22 -6.92
N LEU A 114 -9.32 2.05 -7.01
CA LEU A 114 -8.50 2.61 -8.07
C LEU A 114 -8.62 1.71 -9.30
N GLN A 115 -8.91 2.29 -10.46
CA GLN A 115 -8.82 1.52 -11.69
C GLN A 115 -7.36 1.34 -12.07
N ARG A 116 -7.02 0.10 -12.42
CA ARG A 116 -5.67 -0.31 -12.76
C ARG A 116 -5.06 0.51 -13.90
N ASP A 117 -5.84 0.84 -14.92
CA ASP A 117 -5.39 1.66 -16.07
C ASP A 117 -5.00 3.09 -15.67
N TRP A 118 -5.58 3.66 -14.61
CA TRP A 118 -5.24 5.01 -14.16
C TRP A 118 -3.82 5.09 -13.59
N LEU A 119 -3.27 3.95 -13.13
CA LEU A 119 -1.94 3.87 -12.53
C LEU A 119 -0.83 3.77 -13.58
N VAL A 120 -1.16 3.36 -14.80
CA VAL A 120 -0.20 3.21 -15.91
C VAL A 120 0.48 4.54 -16.22
N GLU A 121 -0.27 5.63 -16.27
CA GLU A 121 0.27 6.98 -16.54
C GLU A 121 1.25 7.47 -15.47
N ALA A 122 1.13 6.97 -14.24
CA ALA A 122 1.94 7.38 -13.10
C ALA A 122 3.14 6.43 -12.85
N GLY A 123 3.29 5.36 -13.63
CA GLY A 123 4.16 4.24 -13.31
C GLY A 123 5.65 4.57 -13.17
N ALA A 124 6.15 5.58 -13.88
CA ALA A 124 7.54 6.03 -13.76
C ALA A 124 7.84 6.67 -12.39
N ASP A 125 6.84 7.31 -11.79
CA ASP A 125 6.98 8.13 -10.57
C ASP A 125 6.54 7.41 -9.28
N LEU A 126 6.10 6.16 -9.40
CA LEU A 126 5.63 5.34 -8.29
C LEU A 126 6.53 4.11 -8.06
N ILE A 127 6.59 3.68 -6.81
CA ILE A 127 7.01 2.33 -6.40
C ILE A 127 5.74 1.62 -5.95
N VAL A 128 5.59 0.35 -6.32
CA VAL A 128 4.44 -0.49 -6.00
C VAL A 128 4.92 -1.75 -5.30
N LEU A 129 4.36 -2.03 -4.12
CA LEU A 129 4.52 -3.31 -3.44
C LEU A 129 3.29 -4.17 -3.70
N SER A 130 3.49 -5.46 -3.95
CA SER A 130 2.44 -6.39 -4.40
C SER A 130 1.34 -6.68 -3.38
N GLY A 131 1.35 -6.10 -2.17
CA GLY A 131 0.29 -6.29 -1.16
C GLY A 131 0.28 -7.67 -0.49
N ALA A 132 1.39 -8.40 -0.60
CA ALA A 132 1.59 -9.74 -0.04
C ALA A 132 0.40 -10.68 -0.36
N ARG A 133 -0.31 -11.17 0.67
CA ARG A 133 -1.43 -12.13 0.51
C ARG A 133 -2.73 -11.48 0.02
N ASP A 134 -2.91 -10.18 0.28
CA ASP A 134 -4.16 -9.44 0.05
C ASP A 134 -4.15 -8.71 -1.31
N GLY A 135 -2.96 -8.60 -1.92
CA GLY A 135 -2.77 -8.17 -3.29
C GLY A 135 -3.09 -9.24 -4.33
N ASP A 136 -3.07 -8.83 -5.59
CA ASP A 136 -3.52 -9.61 -6.74
C ASP A 136 -2.70 -10.89 -6.94
N VAL A 137 -1.37 -10.76 -6.95
CA VAL A 137 -0.45 -11.91 -7.05
C VAL A 137 -0.67 -12.88 -5.90
N GLY A 138 -0.81 -12.37 -4.66
CA GLY A 138 -1.03 -13.22 -3.49
C GLY A 138 -2.34 -13.98 -3.55
N LYS A 139 -3.44 -13.30 -3.91
CA LYS A 139 -4.76 -13.91 -4.08
C LYS A 139 -4.76 -14.99 -5.15
N ALA A 140 -4.17 -14.73 -6.31
CA ALA A 140 -4.07 -15.71 -7.39
C ALA A 140 -3.26 -16.95 -6.97
N LEU A 141 -2.12 -16.75 -6.29
CA LEU A 141 -1.30 -17.85 -5.78
C LEU A 141 -2.03 -18.69 -4.72
N LEU A 142 -2.78 -18.05 -3.81
CA LEU A 142 -3.60 -18.74 -2.81
C LEU A 142 -4.77 -19.51 -3.42
N ALA A 143 -5.32 -19.04 -4.54
CA ALA A 143 -6.33 -19.75 -5.33
C ALA A 143 -5.73 -20.89 -6.18
N GLY A 144 -4.40 -21.01 -6.25
CA GLY A 144 -3.71 -22.02 -7.07
C GLY A 144 -3.59 -21.65 -8.55
N ASP A 145 -4.01 -20.45 -8.96
CA ASP A 145 -3.92 -19.98 -10.34
C ASP A 145 -2.60 -19.25 -10.60
N LYS A 146 -1.55 -20.04 -10.87
CA LYS A 146 -0.22 -19.51 -11.17
C LYS A 146 -0.18 -18.65 -12.44
N ARG A 147 -1.01 -18.99 -13.44
CA ARG A 147 -1.04 -18.26 -14.72
C ARG A 147 -1.60 -16.86 -14.51
N LEU A 148 -2.64 -16.73 -13.68
CA LEU A 148 -3.17 -15.42 -13.29
C LEU A 148 -2.15 -14.62 -12.47
N ALA A 149 -1.46 -15.27 -11.52
CA ALA A 149 -0.40 -14.62 -10.74
C ALA A 149 0.72 -14.06 -11.63
N GLU A 150 1.18 -14.83 -12.62
CA GLU A 150 2.16 -14.39 -13.62
C GLU A 150 1.63 -13.20 -14.44
N ALA A 151 0.37 -13.24 -14.88
CA ALA A 151 -0.24 -12.12 -15.61
C ALA A 151 -0.28 -10.81 -14.79
N HIS A 152 -0.52 -10.88 -13.48
CA HIS A 152 -0.45 -9.70 -12.61
C HIS A 152 0.97 -9.15 -12.48
N VAL A 153 1.96 -10.04 -12.29
CA VAL A 153 3.37 -9.64 -12.25
C VAL A 153 3.77 -8.97 -13.55
N ASP A 154 3.44 -9.56 -14.69
CA ASP A 154 3.75 -9.04 -16.02
C ASP A 154 3.10 -7.67 -16.23
N PHE A 155 1.84 -7.50 -15.81
CA PHE A 155 1.14 -6.22 -15.88
C PHE A 155 1.91 -5.14 -15.12
N TRP A 156 2.21 -5.35 -13.84
CA TRP A 156 2.86 -4.32 -13.03
C TRP A 156 4.32 -4.09 -13.44
N ALA A 157 5.06 -5.14 -13.76
CA ALA A 157 6.44 -5.03 -14.21
C ALA A 157 6.55 -4.26 -15.55
N SER A 158 5.55 -4.38 -16.43
CA SER A 158 5.54 -3.67 -17.72
C SER A 158 5.19 -2.18 -17.59
N HIS A 159 4.38 -1.80 -16.58
CA HIS A 159 3.88 -0.43 -16.44
C HIS A 159 4.58 0.38 -15.34
N ILE A 160 5.22 -0.27 -14.36
CA ILE A 160 5.94 0.39 -13.26
C ILE A 160 7.44 0.29 -13.48
N THR A 161 8.04 1.31 -14.10
CA THR A 161 9.48 1.35 -14.42
C THR A 161 10.34 1.30 -13.15
N ASP A 162 11.17 0.26 -13.02
CA ASP A 162 12.10 0.04 -11.90
C ASP A 162 11.46 0.26 -10.52
N GLY A 163 10.19 -0.13 -10.36
CA GLY A 163 9.41 0.24 -9.18
C GLY A 163 8.46 -0.83 -8.66
N TYR A 164 8.33 -1.99 -9.29
CA TYR A 164 7.47 -3.06 -8.79
C TYR A 164 8.25 -4.08 -7.96
N TYR A 165 7.76 -4.37 -6.74
CA TYR A 165 8.40 -5.30 -5.81
C TYR A 165 7.39 -6.29 -5.25
N ILE A 166 7.78 -7.57 -5.19
CA ILE A 166 7.01 -8.60 -4.49
C ILE A 166 7.16 -8.40 -2.99
N GLU A 167 6.04 -8.15 -2.31
CA GLU A 167 6.02 -7.93 -0.88
C GLU A 167 5.98 -9.26 -0.13
N LEU A 168 6.93 -9.45 0.79
CA LEU A 168 7.02 -10.62 1.65
C LEU A 168 6.71 -10.24 3.10
N GLN A 169 5.57 -10.71 3.60
CA GLN A 169 5.19 -10.57 4.99
C GLN A 169 5.33 -11.89 5.73
N ARG A 170 5.94 -11.84 6.92
CA ARG A 170 5.97 -12.95 7.88
C ARG A 170 5.31 -12.49 9.19
N PRO A 171 3.99 -12.29 9.20
CA PRO A 171 3.28 -12.12 10.46
C PRO A 171 3.47 -13.41 11.25
N GLY A 172 3.89 -13.32 12.52
CA GLY A 172 4.03 -14.49 13.38
C GLY A 172 2.75 -15.34 13.35
N GLU A 173 2.92 -16.67 13.39
CA GLU A 173 1.87 -17.68 13.21
C GLU A 173 0.53 -17.26 13.84
N THR A 174 -0.37 -16.71 13.02
CA THR A 174 -1.73 -16.45 13.48
C THR A 174 -2.48 -17.74 13.25
N ARG A 175 -2.53 -18.59 14.29
CA ARG A 175 -3.38 -19.78 14.33
C ARG A 175 -4.83 -19.32 14.19
N ARG A 176 -5.33 -19.14 12.96
CA ARG A 176 -6.76 -19.01 12.69
C ARG A 176 -7.35 -20.37 13.00
N SER A 177 -7.92 -20.52 14.19
CA SER A 177 -8.84 -21.62 14.48
C SER A 177 -9.93 -21.56 13.43
N SER A 178 -9.98 -22.57 12.56
CA SER A 178 -11.15 -22.88 11.75
C SER A 178 -12.31 -23.14 12.71
N THR A 179 -13.06 -22.10 13.07
CA THR A 179 -14.39 -22.29 13.63
C THR A 179 -15.30 -22.69 12.47
N SER A 180 -15.17 -23.95 12.05
CA SER A 180 -16.30 -24.67 11.50
C SER A 180 -17.24 -24.90 12.67
N ALA A 181 -18.22 -24.02 12.81
CA ALA A 181 -19.42 -24.28 13.58
C ALA A 181 -20.56 -24.44 12.56
N ARG A 182 -20.81 -25.71 12.23
CA ARG A 182 -22.07 -26.35 11.83
C ARG A 182 -22.97 -25.62 10.83
#